data_AF-W9Y801-F1
#
_entry.id   AF-W9Y801-F1
#
_cell.length_a   1.000
_cell.length_b   1.000
_cell.length_c   1.000
_cell.angle_alpha   90.00
_cell.angle_beta   90.00
_cell.angle_gamma   90.00
#
_symmetry.space_group_name_H-M   'P 1'
#
loop_
_entity.id
_entity.type
_entity.pdbx_description
1 polymer ?
#
loop_
_entity_poly.entity_id
_entity_poly.type
_entity_poly.pdbx_seq_one_letter_code
_entity_poly.pdbx_strand_id
1 'polypeptide(L)'
;MDTPPTTPGLDATGDAKPDTRHALASVLTPPTSPRVSRLSSYISTVTTPDPTPQSPTLGSRSQGRGMSLDPIQTDLPQSRTAPAGYLVPKCPFDVEILKDQRGRDAIFGTGAWSIVYKATTRPKAWSASESLTPPQSPTVSTPALVAVKTPSRQDAAIILRNEAKVLSYLHSLSGSDRYIVAFHGILDDATLVLEAIPLSLEAHIRKRAVAASREFSTWTMNEPVIGSTSTWLQLAHRLISALVWLHGEAGVVHGDIKPGNILLSNMQESDSPTDDLTFDPIYADFSSAQLLIADEPTPNTLSAVTREYTAPELLKSSVLRDPTSTATTASDVFSLAVTLLVAATGQLLVYPGSVFQRQLMATQGWMVLDHVRNGEQGSRVPRMGVVERVLERAVLKADMGRIGAREWLDIVESMGKGQPRKS
;
A
#
# COMPACT_ATOMS: atom_id res chain seq x y z
N MET A 1 -50.79 -46.43 -27.94
CA MET A 1 -51.85 -45.46 -28.29
C MET A 1 -51.38 -44.04 -28.08
N ASP A 2 -50.94 -43.30 -29.10
CA ASP A 2 -50.14 -43.64 -30.29
C ASP A 2 -49.56 -42.33 -30.86
N THR A 3 -48.35 -42.41 -31.42
CA THR A 3 -47.74 -41.45 -32.37
C THR A 3 -47.69 -42.11 -33.76
N PRO A 4 -47.20 -41.50 -34.88
CA PRO A 4 -46.73 -40.13 -35.15
C PRO A 4 -47.78 -39.43 -36.07
N PRO A 5 -47.53 -38.81 -37.26
CA PRO A 5 -46.37 -38.19 -37.94
C PRO A 5 -46.68 -36.72 -38.39
N THR A 6 -45.98 -35.99 -39.28
CA THR A 6 -44.84 -36.26 -40.19
C THR A 6 -44.02 -34.97 -40.42
N THR A 7 -42.73 -35.08 -40.76
CA THR A 7 -41.91 -34.05 -41.44
C THR A 7 -41.91 -34.30 -42.97
N PRO A 8 -41.51 -33.34 -43.83
CA PRO A 8 -40.15 -33.35 -44.40
C PRO A 8 -39.57 -31.93 -44.66
N GLY A 9 -38.28 -31.71 -44.97
CA GLY A 9 -37.14 -32.62 -45.12
C GLY A 9 -36.12 -32.09 -46.14
N LEU A 10 -34.88 -32.62 -46.09
CA LEU A 10 -33.73 -32.41 -47.01
C LEU A 10 -32.94 -31.08 -46.84
N ASP A 11 -31.61 -30.98 -46.96
CA ASP A 11 -30.40 -31.86 -46.94
C ASP A 11 -29.34 -31.12 -47.81
N ALA A 12 -28.00 -31.29 -47.71
CA ALA A 12 -27.11 -31.92 -46.74
C ALA A 12 -25.65 -31.45 -47.03
N THR A 13 -24.67 -32.08 -46.35
CA THR A 13 -23.20 -32.00 -46.52
C THR A 13 -22.51 -30.69 -46.06
N GLY A 14 -21.43 -30.69 -45.27
CA GLY A 14 -20.82 -31.76 -44.44
C GLY A 14 -19.28 -31.77 -44.55
N ASP A 15 -18.56 -31.58 -43.44
CA ASP A 15 -17.25 -32.22 -43.25
C ASP A 15 -16.67 -32.19 -41.81
N ALA A 16 -15.80 -33.18 -41.57
CA ALA A 16 -14.79 -33.38 -40.52
C ALA A 16 -14.82 -32.64 -39.16
N LYS A 17 -14.88 -33.43 -38.08
CA LYS A 17 -14.41 -33.09 -36.71
C LYS A 17 -12.89 -33.33 -36.60
N PRO A 18 -12.17 -32.53 -35.79
CA PRO A 18 -11.36 -33.17 -34.75
C PRO A 18 -11.57 -32.54 -33.36
N ASP A 19 -11.33 -33.31 -32.31
CA ASP A 19 -11.43 -32.84 -30.93
C ASP A 19 -10.32 -31.82 -30.59
N THR A 20 -10.70 -30.69 -30.00
CA THR A 20 -9.74 -29.74 -29.40
C THR A 20 -10.12 -29.43 -27.95
N ARG A 21 -9.40 -30.06 -27.01
CA ARG A 21 -9.42 -29.67 -25.59
C ARG A 21 -8.76 -28.29 -25.46
N HIS A 22 -9.55 -27.22 -25.49
CA HIS A 22 -9.02 -25.88 -25.20
C HIS A 22 -8.88 -25.65 -23.70
N ALA A 23 -7.63 -25.72 -23.23
CA ALA A 23 -7.26 -25.30 -21.89
C ALA A 23 -7.58 -23.81 -21.68
N LEU A 24 -8.19 -23.49 -20.53
CA LEU A 24 -8.41 -22.12 -20.07
C LEU A 24 -7.07 -21.50 -19.67
N ALA A 25 -6.35 -20.96 -20.64
CA ALA A 25 -5.15 -20.15 -20.40
C ALA A 25 -5.56 -18.82 -19.73
N SER A 26 -5.38 -18.75 -18.41
CA SER A 26 -5.59 -17.54 -17.63
C SER A 26 -4.63 -16.43 -18.07
N VAL A 27 -5.15 -15.46 -18.83
CA VAL A 27 -4.39 -14.26 -19.21
C VAL A 27 -4.48 -13.25 -18.07
N LEU A 28 -3.51 -13.31 -17.16
CA LEU A 28 -3.33 -12.34 -16.09
C LEU A 28 -2.85 -10.99 -16.67
N THR A 29 -3.65 -9.93 -16.47
CA THR A 29 -3.21 -8.54 -16.66
C THR A 29 -2.61 -8.02 -15.35
N PRO A 30 -1.35 -7.51 -15.35
CA PRO A 30 -0.73 -6.95 -14.14
C PRO A 30 -1.28 -5.54 -13.83
N PRO A 31 -1.27 -5.10 -12.57
CA PRO A 31 -1.63 -3.74 -12.20
C PRO A 31 -0.62 -2.73 -12.75
N THR A 32 -1.10 -1.64 -13.34
CA THR A 32 -0.28 -0.56 -13.91
C THR A 32 -0.16 0.62 -12.96
N SER A 33 1.00 0.73 -12.30
CA SER A 33 1.47 2.00 -11.74
C SER A 33 1.89 2.99 -12.86
N PRO A 34 1.99 4.30 -12.60
CA PRO A 34 2.20 5.30 -13.65
C PRO A 34 3.50 5.09 -14.43
N ARG A 35 3.42 4.94 -15.75
CA ARG A 35 4.59 5.06 -16.63
C ARG A 35 5.00 6.52 -16.71
N VAL A 36 6.27 6.82 -16.41
CA VAL A 36 6.89 8.08 -16.82
C VAL A 36 7.04 8.04 -18.34
N SER A 37 6.20 8.80 -19.05
CA SER A 37 6.33 8.99 -20.49
C SER A 37 7.63 9.74 -20.80
N ARG A 38 8.60 9.06 -21.42
CA ARG A 38 9.78 9.71 -21.98
C ARG A 38 9.36 10.63 -23.13
N LEU A 39 9.48 11.94 -22.94
CA LEU A 39 9.52 12.91 -24.03
C LEU A 39 10.97 13.36 -24.25
N SER A 40 11.63 12.65 -25.15
CA SER A 40 12.89 13.02 -25.80
C SER A 40 12.85 12.40 -27.20
N SER A 41 13.20 13.07 -28.29
CA SER A 41 13.66 14.44 -28.47
C SER A 41 13.85 14.63 -29.98
N TYR A 42 13.34 15.69 -30.61
CA TYR A 42 13.86 16.16 -31.90
C TYR A 42 13.39 17.59 -32.19
N ILE A 43 14.30 18.54 -32.05
CA ILE A 43 14.72 19.54 -33.06
C ILE A 43 15.82 20.36 -32.36
N SER A 44 17.05 20.18 -32.83
CA SER A 44 18.17 21.10 -32.59
C SER A 44 18.49 21.76 -33.93
N THR A 45 18.70 23.07 -33.96
CA THR A 45 19.87 23.73 -34.62
C THR A 45 19.75 25.26 -34.63
N VAL A 46 20.92 25.93 -34.48
CA VAL A 46 21.21 27.38 -34.64
C VAL A 46 20.44 28.31 -33.65
N THR A 47 21.03 29.31 -32.96
CA THR A 47 22.25 30.12 -33.21
C THR A 47 22.95 30.55 -31.91
N THR A 48 24.22 30.96 -32.01
CA THR A 48 25.16 31.42 -30.96
C THR A 48 24.98 32.92 -30.54
N PRO A 49 25.72 33.46 -29.53
CA PRO A 49 25.16 34.40 -28.53
C PRO A 49 25.66 35.89 -28.59
N ASP A 50 25.41 36.59 -27.46
CA ASP A 50 25.93 37.90 -26.95
C ASP A 50 25.22 39.22 -27.35
N PRO A 51 25.31 40.32 -26.55
CA PRO A 51 25.66 40.44 -25.11
C PRO A 51 24.67 41.33 -24.29
N THR A 52 25.05 41.65 -23.05
CA THR A 52 24.33 42.48 -22.04
C THR A 52 24.01 43.93 -22.45
N PRO A 53 23.08 44.61 -21.73
CA PRO A 53 23.58 45.67 -20.84
C PRO A 53 22.86 45.84 -19.47
N GLN A 54 23.71 46.06 -18.47
CA GLN A 54 23.66 46.95 -17.28
C GLN A 54 22.34 47.47 -16.65
N SER A 55 22.39 47.53 -15.31
CA SER A 55 21.42 48.04 -14.33
C SER A 55 21.04 49.53 -14.48
N PRO A 56 20.01 50.01 -13.74
CA PRO A 56 20.35 50.59 -12.42
C PRO A 56 19.41 50.24 -11.26
N THR A 57 19.96 50.36 -10.05
CA THR A 57 19.28 50.27 -8.76
C THR A 57 18.34 51.46 -8.51
N LEU A 58 17.13 51.20 -8.01
CA LEU A 58 16.40 52.16 -7.17
C LEU A 58 15.76 51.41 -6.01
N GLY A 59 16.04 51.83 -4.77
CA GLY A 59 15.44 51.24 -3.58
C GLY A 59 14.10 51.90 -3.25
N SER A 60 13.16 51.13 -2.69
CA SER A 60 12.13 51.68 -1.82
C SER A 60 11.74 50.69 -0.74
N ARG A 61 11.67 51.19 0.50
CA ARG A 61 11.04 50.51 1.63
C ARG A 61 9.53 50.50 1.42
N SER A 62 8.87 49.37 1.65
CA SER A 62 7.49 49.35 2.12
C SER A 62 7.29 48.20 3.09
N GLN A 63 6.99 48.54 4.34
CA GLN A 63 6.58 47.58 5.36
C GLN A 63 5.14 47.14 5.05
N GLY A 64 4.91 45.82 4.94
CA GLY A 64 3.58 45.22 4.85
C GLY A 64 3.49 44.07 5.83
N ARG A 65 2.54 44.13 6.77
CA ARG A 65 2.37 43.14 7.84
C ARG A 65 2.13 41.74 7.27
N GLY A 66 3.09 40.83 7.45
CA GLY A 66 2.82 39.39 7.41
C GLY A 66 2.21 38.96 8.74
N MET A 67 1.00 38.41 8.72
CA MET A 67 0.46 37.69 9.88
C MET A 67 1.14 36.32 9.93
N SER A 68 2.04 36.13 10.89
CA SER A 68 2.56 34.80 11.23
C SER A 68 1.39 33.96 11.74
N LEU A 69 1.15 32.81 11.11
CA LEU A 69 0.36 31.75 11.69
C LEU A 69 1.36 30.77 12.31
N ASP A 70 1.42 30.77 13.63
CA ASP A 70 2.33 29.89 14.36
C ASP A 70 1.92 28.41 14.14
N PRO A 71 2.88 27.50 13.97
CA PRO A 71 2.58 26.09 13.77
C PRO A 71 1.92 25.49 15.02
N ILE A 72 0.83 24.75 14.81
CA ILE A 72 0.06 24.09 15.87
C ILE A 72 0.98 23.08 16.60
N GLN A 73 1.19 23.29 17.90
CA GLN A 73 1.91 22.34 18.75
C GLN A 73 1.08 21.05 18.89
N THR A 74 1.66 19.93 18.47
CA THR A 74 1.21 18.59 18.87
C THR A 74 2.02 18.13 20.08
N ASP A 75 1.36 17.89 21.21
CA ASP A 75 1.98 17.40 22.43
C ASP A 75 2.52 15.97 22.23
N LEU A 76 3.81 15.85 21.90
CA LEU A 76 4.56 14.60 21.97
C LEU A 76 5.50 14.66 23.19
N PRO A 77 5.58 13.61 24.03
CA PRO A 77 6.47 13.59 25.17
C PRO A 77 7.95 13.63 24.72
N GLN A 78 8.61 14.74 25.02
CA GLN A 78 10.02 15.01 24.69
C GLN A 78 10.99 14.17 25.53
N SER A 79 11.14 12.89 25.22
CA SER A 79 12.29 12.08 25.67
C SER A 79 12.44 10.78 24.86
N ARG A 80 12.90 10.91 23.61
CA ARG A 80 13.42 9.78 22.83
C ARG A 80 14.66 10.22 22.07
N THR A 81 15.82 9.96 22.67
CA THR A 81 17.13 10.13 22.05
C THR A 81 17.20 9.27 20.78
N ALA A 82 17.68 9.85 19.67
CA ALA A 82 17.91 9.08 18.44
C ALA A 82 18.84 7.89 18.73
N PRO A 83 18.46 6.64 18.39
CA PRO A 83 19.32 5.48 18.56
C PRO A 83 20.65 5.65 17.82
N ALA A 84 21.76 5.40 18.53
CA ALA A 84 23.09 5.54 17.97
C ALA A 84 23.31 4.56 16.80
N GLY A 85 23.52 5.11 15.60
CA GLY A 85 24.01 4.40 14.41
C GLY A 85 23.23 3.14 14.03
N TYR A 86 22.14 3.30 13.26
CA TYR A 86 21.36 2.20 12.68
C TYR A 86 22.22 1.26 11.81
N LEU A 87 22.81 0.23 12.44
CA LEU A 87 23.46 -0.87 11.75
C LEU A 87 22.39 -1.75 11.11
N VAL A 88 22.24 -1.63 9.80
CA VAL A 88 21.35 -2.49 9.01
C VAL A 88 21.91 -3.93 9.02
N PRO A 89 21.16 -4.94 9.50
CA PRO A 89 21.65 -6.30 9.58
C PRO A 89 21.87 -6.89 8.18
N LYS A 90 22.94 -7.67 8.03
CA LYS A 90 23.16 -8.46 6.81
C LYS A 90 22.31 -9.72 6.86
N CYS A 91 21.82 -10.15 5.70
CA CYS A 91 21.06 -11.40 5.56
C CYS A 91 21.90 -12.60 6.07
N PRO A 92 21.37 -13.40 7.03
CA PRO A 92 22.14 -14.48 7.66
C PRO A 92 22.24 -15.75 6.80
N PHE A 93 21.46 -15.85 5.72
CA PHE A 93 21.43 -16.95 4.77
C PHE A 93 21.69 -16.48 3.34
N ASP A 94 22.10 -17.39 2.47
CA ASP A 94 22.29 -17.10 1.05
C ASP A 94 20.95 -17.24 0.31
N VAL A 95 20.79 -16.51 -0.80
CA VAL A 95 19.50 -16.36 -1.49
C VAL A 95 19.66 -16.55 -3.00
N GLU A 96 18.75 -17.33 -3.61
CA GLU A 96 18.75 -17.66 -5.03
C GLU A 96 17.40 -17.29 -5.66
N ILE A 97 17.42 -16.40 -6.65
CA ILE A 97 16.22 -15.95 -7.36
C ILE A 97 15.66 -17.12 -8.21
N LEU A 98 14.39 -17.47 -7.98
CA LEU A 98 13.71 -18.52 -8.72
C LEU A 98 13.42 -18.08 -10.16
N LYS A 99 13.30 -19.06 -11.05
CA LYS A 99 12.87 -18.83 -12.43
C LYS A 99 11.38 -19.11 -12.62
N ASP A 100 10.73 -18.36 -13.51
CA ASP A 100 9.37 -18.59 -13.98
C ASP A 100 9.31 -19.74 -15.01
N GLN A 101 8.10 -20.10 -15.44
CA GLN A 101 7.88 -21.14 -16.46
C GLN A 101 8.52 -20.84 -17.83
N ARG A 102 9.07 -19.63 -18.03
CA ARG A 102 9.75 -19.18 -19.25
C ARG A 102 11.26 -18.99 -19.04
N GLY A 103 11.81 -19.43 -17.91
CA GLY A 103 13.23 -19.33 -17.58
C GLY A 103 13.71 -17.92 -17.17
N ARG A 104 12.79 -16.97 -16.97
CA ARG A 104 13.09 -15.59 -16.53
C ARG A 104 13.01 -15.51 -15.01
N ASP A 105 13.54 -14.46 -14.40
CA ASP A 105 13.40 -14.27 -12.95
C ASP A 105 11.94 -14.15 -12.52
N ALA A 106 11.55 -14.94 -11.53
CA ALA A 106 10.21 -14.94 -10.96
C ALA A 106 10.02 -13.69 -10.10
N ILE A 107 9.04 -12.87 -10.44
CA ILE A 107 8.71 -11.63 -9.72
C ILE A 107 7.42 -11.79 -8.92
N PHE A 108 7.39 -11.24 -7.71
CA PHE A 108 6.17 -10.94 -6.98
C PHE A 108 5.53 -9.63 -7.49
N GLY A 109 6.33 -8.63 -7.85
CA GLY A 109 5.84 -7.36 -8.37
C GLY A 109 6.92 -6.37 -8.79
N THR A 110 6.48 -5.28 -9.42
CA THR A 110 7.32 -4.14 -9.81
C THR A 110 6.69 -2.84 -9.30
N GLY A 111 7.41 -2.12 -8.46
CA GLY A 111 7.02 -0.80 -7.95
C GLY A 111 7.71 0.34 -8.69
N ALA A 112 7.46 1.58 -8.25
CA ALA A 112 8.13 2.75 -8.81
C ALA A 112 9.64 2.74 -8.56
N TRP A 113 10.08 2.23 -7.41
CA TRP A 113 11.48 2.23 -6.97
C TRP A 113 12.17 0.87 -7.03
N SER A 114 11.41 -0.22 -7.13
CA SER A 114 11.97 -1.56 -6.93
C SER A 114 11.36 -2.65 -7.80
N ILE A 115 12.10 -3.75 -7.96
CA ILE A 115 11.57 -5.03 -8.41
C ILE A 115 11.62 -5.98 -7.22
N VAL A 116 10.53 -6.72 -6.98
CA VAL A 116 10.46 -7.73 -5.91
C VAL A 116 10.48 -9.10 -6.55
N TYR A 117 11.57 -9.84 -6.33
CA TYR A 117 11.78 -11.19 -6.82
C TYR A 117 11.35 -12.24 -5.79
N LYS A 118 10.93 -13.39 -6.30
CA LYS A 118 10.69 -14.60 -5.51
C LYS A 118 11.99 -15.41 -5.45
N ALA A 119 12.45 -15.76 -4.26
CA ALA A 119 13.71 -16.46 -4.08
C ALA A 119 13.63 -17.57 -3.02
N THR A 120 14.50 -18.56 -3.15
CA THR A 120 14.74 -19.62 -2.15
C THR A 120 16.00 -19.34 -1.35
N THR A 121 16.01 -19.75 -0.09
CA THR A 121 17.17 -19.61 0.79
C THR A 121 18.03 -20.86 0.81
N ARG A 122 19.34 -20.69 1.06
CA ARG A 122 20.24 -21.78 1.43
C ARG A 122 20.94 -21.40 2.75
N PRO A 123 21.07 -22.33 3.72
CA PRO A 123 21.86 -22.07 4.93
C PRO A 123 23.27 -21.63 4.55
N LYS A 124 23.74 -20.52 5.11
CA LYS A 124 25.06 -19.99 4.81
C LYS A 124 26.11 -20.96 5.30
N ALA A 125 26.94 -21.47 4.40
CA ALA A 125 28.05 -22.33 4.77
C ALA A 125 29.09 -21.50 5.52
N TRP A 126 29.07 -21.53 6.86
CA TRP A 126 30.17 -20.99 7.66
C TRP A 126 31.47 -21.67 7.23
N SER A 127 32.40 -20.87 6.68
CA SER A 127 33.77 -21.33 6.44
C SER A 127 34.38 -21.74 7.78
N ALA A 128 34.77 -23.01 7.88
CA ALA A 128 35.15 -23.68 9.14
C ALA A 128 36.53 -23.26 9.69
N SER A 129 36.80 -21.95 9.74
CA SER A 129 38.11 -21.37 10.05
C SER A 129 38.10 -20.42 11.26
N GLU A 130 36.94 -20.06 11.82
CA GLU A 130 36.82 -19.04 12.88
C GLU A 130 36.10 -19.49 14.17
N SER A 131 35.81 -20.78 14.36
CA SER A 131 35.26 -21.26 15.64
C SER A 131 35.79 -22.65 16.05
N LEU A 132 36.39 -22.71 17.24
CA LEU A 132 36.78 -23.93 17.96
C LEU A 132 35.77 -24.32 19.05
N THR A 133 34.61 -23.66 19.13
CA THR A 133 33.54 -24.04 20.07
C THR A 133 32.56 -25.02 19.41
N PRO A 134 32.00 -25.98 20.18
CA PRO A 134 31.02 -26.93 19.64
C PRO A 134 29.79 -26.19 19.10
N PRO A 135 29.16 -26.69 18.02
CA PRO A 135 28.09 -25.98 17.35
C PRO A 135 26.89 -25.80 18.28
N GLN A 136 26.53 -24.54 18.54
CA GLN A 136 25.22 -24.22 19.09
C GLN A 136 24.16 -24.73 18.12
N SER A 137 23.14 -25.41 18.65
CA SER A 137 22.05 -25.97 17.85
C SER A 137 21.41 -24.88 16.97
N PRO A 138 21.04 -25.18 15.70
CA PRO A 138 20.55 -24.15 14.79
C PRO A 138 19.17 -23.65 15.22
N THR A 139 19.12 -22.58 16.01
CA THR A 139 17.88 -22.01 16.57
C THR A 139 17.11 -21.15 15.57
N VAL A 140 17.71 -20.77 14.44
CA VAL A 140 17.08 -19.96 13.40
C VAL A 140 16.67 -20.87 12.23
N SER A 141 15.38 -21.22 12.18
CA SER A 141 14.79 -21.88 11.02
C SER A 141 14.96 -20.98 9.80
N THR A 142 15.62 -21.47 8.75
CA THR A 142 15.83 -20.69 7.53
C THR A 142 14.56 -20.72 6.68
N PRO A 143 13.93 -19.56 6.36
CA PRO A 143 12.63 -19.54 5.70
C PRO A 143 12.76 -20.01 4.25
N ALA A 144 12.13 -21.12 3.89
CA ALA A 144 12.29 -21.76 2.58
C ALA A 144 12.01 -20.84 1.37
N LEU A 145 11.25 -19.76 1.56
CA LEU A 145 10.92 -18.77 0.55
C LEU A 145 11.03 -17.35 1.11
N VAL A 146 11.68 -16.45 0.35
CA VAL A 146 11.84 -15.02 0.68
C VAL A 146 11.53 -14.13 -0.52
N ALA A 147 11.21 -12.88 -0.23
CA ALA A 147 11.03 -11.82 -1.21
C ALA A 147 12.30 -10.94 -1.25
N VAL A 148 12.91 -10.79 -2.42
CA VAL A 148 14.13 -9.98 -2.60
C VAL A 148 13.77 -8.70 -3.33
N LYS A 149 13.88 -7.56 -2.64
CA LYS A 149 13.55 -6.24 -3.16
C LYS A 149 14.83 -5.53 -3.60
N THR A 150 14.98 -5.29 -4.90
CA THR A 150 16.15 -4.63 -5.50
C THR A 150 15.77 -3.26 -6.10
N PRO A 151 16.71 -2.33 -6.27
CA PRO A 151 16.44 -1.06 -6.95
C PRO A 151 16.07 -1.28 -8.42
N SER A 152 14.98 -0.66 -8.90
CA SER A 152 14.61 -0.70 -10.33
C SER A 152 15.47 0.24 -11.20
N ARG A 153 16.20 1.16 -10.57
CA ARG A 153 17.09 2.16 -11.18
C ARG A 153 18.07 2.75 -10.15
N GLN A 154 19.06 3.50 -10.62
CA GLN A 154 20.18 3.97 -9.80
C GLN A 154 19.78 4.95 -8.68
N ASP A 155 18.86 5.88 -8.94
CA ASP A 155 18.34 6.83 -7.94
C ASP A 155 17.48 6.15 -6.86
N ALA A 156 16.87 5.01 -7.18
CA ALA A 156 16.11 4.20 -6.21
C ALA A 156 16.98 3.61 -5.08
N ALA A 157 18.30 3.48 -5.27
CA ALA A 157 19.18 2.92 -4.24
C ALA A 157 19.23 3.78 -2.97
N ILE A 158 18.97 5.08 -3.04
CA ILE A 158 18.88 5.96 -1.86
C ILE A 158 17.58 5.67 -1.08
N ILE A 159 16.48 5.49 -1.80
CA ILE A 159 15.16 5.15 -1.23
C ILE A 159 15.21 3.80 -0.51
N LEU A 160 15.76 2.76 -1.15
CA LEU A 160 15.85 1.42 -0.55
C LEU A 160 16.85 1.38 0.63
N ARG A 161 17.92 2.18 0.62
CA ARG A 161 18.78 2.36 1.81
C ARG A 161 18.03 2.97 2.99
N ASN A 162 17.14 3.94 2.74
CA ASN A 162 16.29 4.48 3.81
C ASN A 162 15.28 3.44 4.30
N GLU A 163 14.60 2.75 3.39
CA GLU A 163 13.68 1.66 3.74
C GLU A 163 14.35 0.60 4.62
N ALA A 164 15.59 0.19 4.28
CA ALA A 164 16.36 -0.75 5.09
C ALA A 164 16.67 -0.22 6.50
N LYS A 165 16.94 1.08 6.67
CA LYS A 165 17.11 1.71 8.00
C LYS A 165 15.80 1.70 8.79
N VAL A 166 14.69 2.11 8.17
CA VAL A 166 13.36 2.13 8.79
C VAL A 166 12.94 0.72 9.22
N LEU A 167 13.11 -0.28 8.36
CA LEU A 167 12.82 -1.68 8.69
C LEU A 167 13.76 -2.25 9.77
N SER A 168 15.05 -1.90 9.76
CA SER A 168 15.98 -2.28 10.83
C SER A 168 15.55 -1.74 12.19
N TYR A 169 15.08 -0.49 12.21
CA TYR A 169 14.54 0.14 13.41
C TYR A 169 13.25 -0.53 13.85
N LEU A 170 12.25 -0.66 12.96
CA LEU A 170 10.96 -1.26 13.30
C LEU A 170 11.10 -2.71 13.79
N HIS A 171 11.97 -3.50 13.19
CA HIS A 171 12.23 -4.88 13.59
C HIS A 171 12.98 -4.99 14.95
N SER A 172 13.61 -3.92 15.43
CA SER A 172 14.17 -3.87 16.79
C SER A 172 13.12 -3.63 17.89
N LEU A 173 11.89 -3.26 17.51
CA LEU A 173 10.79 -3.04 18.43
C LEU A 173 10.03 -4.35 18.70
N SER A 174 9.71 -4.60 19.97
CA SER A 174 8.99 -5.80 20.40
C SER A 174 7.58 -5.86 19.81
N GLY A 175 7.20 -7.02 19.27
CA GLY A 175 5.85 -7.26 18.73
C GLY A 175 5.57 -6.63 17.36
N SER A 176 6.61 -6.18 16.65
CA SER A 176 6.55 -5.59 15.29
C SER A 176 6.09 -6.58 14.21
N ASP A 177 6.38 -7.87 14.42
CA ASP A 177 5.98 -9.03 13.61
C ASP A 177 4.47 -9.16 13.38
N ARG A 178 3.66 -8.59 14.29
CA ARG A 178 2.19 -8.55 14.16
C ARG A 178 1.67 -7.44 13.23
N TYR A 179 2.53 -6.49 12.84
CA TYR A 179 2.11 -5.24 12.19
C TYR A 179 2.85 -4.96 10.89
N ILE A 180 4.06 -5.48 10.71
CA ILE A 180 4.90 -5.24 9.53
C ILE A 180 5.50 -6.54 8.97
N VAL A 181 5.77 -6.57 7.67
CA VAL A 181 6.49 -7.68 7.02
C VAL A 181 7.87 -7.88 7.66
N ALA A 182 8.24 -9.13 7.96
CA ALA A 182 9.52 -9.41 8.58
C ALA A 182 10.69 -9.09 7.64
N PHE A 183 11.73 -8.46 8.18
CA PHE A 183 12.93 -8.05 7.47
C PHE A 183 14.13 -8.90 7.90
N HIS A 184 14.67 -9.67 6.96
CA HIS A 184 15.78 -10.59 7.21
C HIS A 184 17.17 -9.96 7.04
N GLY A 185 17.22 -8.69 6.62
CA GLY A 185 18.46 -7.95 6.38
C GLY A 185 18.74 -7.66 4.90
N ILE A 186 19.94 -7.15 4.64
CA ILE A 186 20.42 -6.80 3.29
C ILE A 186 21.42 -7.82 2.72
N LEU A 187 21.43 -7.99 1.40
CA LEU A 187 22.46 -8.74 0.67
C LEU A 187 23.64 -7.83 0.26
N ASP A 188 23.32 -6.61 -0.14
CA ASP A 188 24.25 -5.55 -0.57
C ASP A 188 23.73 -4.18 -0.09
N ASP A 189 24.34 -3.09 -0.53
CA ASP A 189 23.97 -1.71 -0.19
C ASP A 189 22.48 -1.33 -0.33
N ALA A 190 21.72 -1.96 -1.23
CA ALA A 190 20.35 -1.55 -1.53
C ALA A 190 19.39 -2.71 -1.88
N THR A 191 19.84 -3.97 -1.75
CA THR A 191 19.00 -5.17 -1.92
C THR A 191 18.53 -5.70 -0.56
N LEU A 192 17.21 -5.64 -0.33
CA LEU A 192 16.55 -6.05 0.91
C LEU A 192 15.99 -7.47 0.79
N VAL A 193 16.05 -8.23 1.87
CA VAL A 193 15.42 -9.56 1.99
C VAL A 193 14.28 -9.48 3.00
N LEU A 194 13.09 -9.84 2.54
CA LEU A 194 11.83 -9.76 3.26
C LEU A 194 11.15 -11.14 3.30
N GLU A 195 10.22 -11.31 4.23
CA GLU A 195 9.31 -12.47 4.23
C GLU A 195 8.47 -12.55 2.94
N ALA A 196 8.30 -13.77 2.42
CA ALA A 196 7.52 -14.01 1.20
C ALA A 196 6.02 -14.25 1.49
N ILE A 197 5.26 -13.19 1.71
CA ILE A 197 3.79 -13.27 1.82
C ILE A 197 3.16 -13.07 0.42
N PRO A 198 2.52 -14.09 -0.18
CA PRO A 198 2.13 -14.06 -1.59
C PRO A 198 0.78 -13.37 -1.87
N LEU A 199 0.00 -13.03 -0.82
CA LEU A 199 -1.34 -12.46 -0.95
C LEU A 199 -1.34 -11.02 -0.43
N SER A 200 -1.72 -10.07 -1.28
CA SER A 200 -2.00 -8.68 -0.87
C SER A 200 -3.49 -8.45 -0.66
N LEU A 201 -3.82 -7.42 0.11
CA LEU A 201 -5.20 -6.96 0.30
C LEU A 201 -5.83 -6.53 -1.05
N GLU A 202 -5.07 -5.94 -1.98
CA GLU A 202 -5.56 -5.64 -3.33
C GLU A 202 -6.03 -6.91 -4.07
N ALA A 203 -5.21 -7.95 -4.06
CA ALA A 203 -5.53 -9.22 -4.72
C ALA A 203 -6.74 -9.90 -4.05
N HIS A 204 -6.85 -9.82 -2.73
CA HIS A 204 -7.99 -10.31 -1.97
C HIS A 204 -9.28 -9.53 -2.30
N ILE A 205 -9.26 -8.19 -2.26
CA ILE A 205 -10.40 -7.33 -2.62
C ILE A 205 -10.86 -7.65 -4.05
N ARG A 206 -9.94 -7.77 -5.01
CA ARG A 206 -10.24 -8.13 -6.40
C ARG A 206 -10.94 -9.49 -6.50
N LYS A 207 -10.46 -10.52 -5.80
CA LYS A 207 -11.08 -11.84 -5.74
C LYS A 207 -12.49 -11.79 -5.13
N ARG A 208 -12.66 -11.04 -4.03
CA ARG A 208 -13.93 -10.92 -3.32
C ARG A 208 -14.96 -10.08 -4.08
N ALA A 209 -14.56 -9.01 -4.75
CA ALA A 209 -15.44 -8.24 -5.64
C ALA A 209 -16.00 -9.09 -6.78
N VAL A 210 -15.18 -9.97 -7.39
CA VAL A 210 -15.67 -10.91 -8.43
C VAL A 210 -16.69 -11.92 -7.87
N ALA A 211 -16.52 -12.40 -6.63
CA ALA A 211 -17.49 -13.25 -5.96
C ALA A 211 -18.79 -12.50 -5.63
N ALA A 212 -18.68 -11.33 -4.98
CA ALA A 212 -19.80 -10.48 -4.59
C ALA A 212 -20.65 -10.00 -5.78
N SER A 213 -20.08 -9.88 -6.99
CA SER A 213 -20.81 -9.59 -8.23
C SER A 213 -21.60 -10.80 -8.77
N ARG A 214 -21.20 -12.03 -8.44
CA ARG A 214 -21.93 -13.27 -8.79
C ARG A 214 -23.03 -13.60 -7.78
N GLU A 215 -22.80 -13.24 -6.53
CA GLU A 215 -23.69 -13.45 -5.38
C GLU A 215 -24.52 -12.18 -5.05
N PHE A 216 -24.62 -11.26 -6.02
CA PHE A 216 -25.31 -9.99 -5.83
C PHE A 216 -26.82 -10.18 -5.69
N SER A 217 -27.36 -9.70 -4.57
CA SER A 217 -28.79 -9.76 -4.25
C SER A 217 -29.20 -8.56 -3.41
N THR A 218 -30.50 -8.34 -3.25
CA THR A 218 -31.05 -7.32 -2.35
C THR A 218 -30.63 -7.50 -0.88
N TRP A 219 -30.26 -8.73 -0.48
CA TRP A 219 -29.75 -9.02 0.86
C TRP A 219 -28.25 -8.71 1.02
N THR A 220 -27.47 -8.81 -0.06
CA THR A 220 -26.00 -8.65 -0.05
C THR A 220 -25.51 -7.33 -0.65
N MET A 221 -26.41 -6.47 -1.15
CA MET A 221 -26.06 -5.21 -1.82
C MET A 221 -25.49 -4.12 -0.90
N ASN A 222 -25.73 -4.21 0.41
CA ASN A 222 -25.25 -3.24 1.40
C ASN A 222 -24.02 -3.74 2.19
N GLU A 223 -23.68 -5.02 2.11
CA GLU A 223 -22.52 -5.58 2.79
C GLU A 223 -21.20 -5.16 2.09
N PRO A 224 -20.09 -5.04 2.83
CA PRO A 224 -18.75 -4.92 2.27
C PRO A 224 -18.42 -6.05 1.28
N VAL A 225 -17.61 -5.80 0.25
CA VAL A 225 -17.22 -6.89 -0.68
C VAL A 225 -16.36 -7.95 -0.01
N ILE A 226 -15.52 -7.59 0.98
CA ILE A 226 -14.60 -8.54 1.63
C ILE A 226 -15.31 -9.57 2.51
N GLY A 227 -16.53 -9.32 2.97
CA GLY A 227 -17.25 -10.21 3.89
C GLY A 227 -18.41 -9.51 4.56
N SER A 228 -18.83 -10.00 5.72
CA SER A 228 -19.85 -9.33 6.51
C SER A 228 -19.35 -7.96 6.99
N THR A 229 -20.27 -7.11 7.42
CA THR A 229 -19.95 -5.87 8.13
C THR A 229 -19.08 -6.14 9.38
N SER A 230 -19.20 -7.32 10.02
CA SER A 230 -18.30 -7.75 11.10
C SER A 230 -16.88 -8.03 10.57
N THR A 231 -16.76 -8.81 9.48
CA THR A 231 -15.47 -9.09 8.82
C THR A 231 -14.73 -7.81 8.41
N TRP A 232 -15.46 -6.80 7.93
CA TRP A 232 -14.88 -5.50 7.57
C TRP A 232 -14.48 -4.66 8.80
N LEU A 233 -15.27 -4.68 9.88
CA LEU A 233 -14.90 -4.04 11.15
C LEU A 233 -13.67 -4.70 11.79
N GLN A 234 -13.54 -6.03 11.71
CA GLN A 234 -12.34 -6.75 12.15
C GLN A 234 -11.10 -6.32 11.34
N LEU A 235 -11.23 -6.16 10.01
CA LEU A 235 -10.13 -5.68 9.15
C LEU A 235 -9.73 -4.24 9.53
N ALA A 236 -10.73 -3.37 9.70
CA ALA A 236 -10.51 -1.99 10.12
C ALA A 236 -9.80 -1.94 11.49
N HIS A 237 -10.27 -2.72 12.46
CA HIS A 237 -9.67 -2.81 13.79
C HIS A 237 -8.21 -3.24 13.74
N ARG A 238 -7.87 -4.32 13.04
CA ARG A 238 -6.48 -4.81 12.92
C ARG A 238 -5.56 -3.77 12.25
N LEU A 239 -5.98 -3.19 11.12
CA LEU A 239 -5.19 -2.20 10.39
C LEU A 239 -5.02 -0.86 11.13
N ILE A 240 -6.05 -0.39 11.82
CA ILE A 240 -5.98 0.86 12.60
C ILE A 240 -5.17 0.61 13.89
N SER A 241 -5.25 -0.57 14.52
CA SER A 241 -4.38 -0.95 15.64
C SER A 241 -2.91 -0.95 15.23
N ALA A 242 -2.59 -1.54 14.06
CA ALA A 242 -1.24 -1.51 13.49
C ALA A 242 -0.78 -0.07 13.18
N LEU A 243 -1.69 0.82 12.76
CA LEU A 243 -1.38 2.23 12.52
C LEU A 243 -1.14 3.01 13.81
N VAL A 244 -1.91 2.74 14.87
CA VAL A 244 -1.71 3.29 16.22
C VAL A 244 -0.33 2.92 16.76
N TRP A 245 0.06 1.65 16.61
CA TRP A 245 1.42 1.20 16.96
C TRP A 245 2.49 1.93 16.14
N LEU A 246 2.32 2.00 14.81
CA LEU A 246 3.30 2.62 13.92
C LEU A 246 3.50 4.12 14.23
N HIS A 247 2.41 4.86 14.47
CA HIS A 247 2.46 6.29 14.76
C HIS A 247 2.88 6.60 16.20
N GLY A 248 2.31 5.89 17.18
CA GLY A 248 2.47 6.21 18.61
C GLY A 248 3.64 5.51 19.29
N GLU A 249 3.86 4.22 19.00
CA GLU A 249 4.92 3.42 19.63
C GLU A 249 6.22 3.47 18.81
N ALA A 250 6.14 3.31 17.49
CA ALA A 250 7.31 3.38 16.62
C ALA A 250 7.68 4.80 16.17
N GLY A 251 6.72 5.75 16.14
CA GLY A 251 7.00 7.11 15.66
C GLY A 251 7.41 7.14 14.18
N VAL A 252 6.80 6.29 13.35
CA VAL A 252 7.03 6.20 11.90
C VAL A 252 5.76 6.59 11.15
N VAL A 253 5.91 7.32 10.04
CA VAL A 253 4.86 7.53 9.03
C VAL A 253 5.16 6.62 7.84
N HIS A 254 4.15 5.94 7.31
CA HIS A 254 4.31 4.99 6.20
C HIS A 254 4.35 5.68 4.83
N GLY A 255 3.49 6.68 4.61
CA GLY A 255 3.53 7.59 3.45
C GLY A 255 3.03 7.04 2.10
N ASP A 256 2.63 5.77 2.01
CA ASP A 256 2.00 5.18 0.80
C ASP A 256 1.07 4.00 1.18
N ILE A 257 0.20 4.20 2.18
CA ILE A 257 -0.78 3.18 2.59
C ILE A 257 -1.82 3.00 1.47
N LYS A 258 -1.92 1.77 0.96
CA LYS A 258 -2.86 1.37 -0.09
C LYS A 258 -3.08 -0.16 -0.06
N PRO A 259 -4.13 -0.72 -0.69
CA PRO A 259 -4.37 -2.17 -0.72
C PRO A 259 -3.20 -3.01 -1.26
N GLY A 260 -2.37 -2.46 -2.14
CA GLY A 260 -1.19 -3.15 -2.68
C GLY A 260 -0.02 -3.27 -1.70
N ASN A 261 0.04 -2.40 -0.69
CA ASN A 261 1.11 -2.33 0.33
C ASN A 261 0.68 -2.96 1.68
N ILE A 262 -0.46 -3.66 1.69
CA ILE A 262 -0.91 -4.46 2.83
C ILE A 262 -0.89 -5.92 2.38
N LEU A 263 -0.14 -6.75 3.11
CA LEU A 263 -0.02 -8.17 2.88
C LEU A 263 -0.91 -8.93 3.88
N LEU A 264 -1.43 -10.08 3.46
CA LEU A 264 -2.31 -10.93 4.26
C LEU A 264 -1.54 -12.19 4.64
N SER A 265 -0.96 -12.18 5.85
CA SER A 265 -0.30 -13.36 6.41
C SER A 265 -1.33 -14.37 6.92
N ASN A 266 -0.97 -15.65 6.97
CA ASN A 266 -1.86 -16.66 7.56
C ASN A 266 -1.86 -16.49 9.08
N MET A 267 -3.05 -16.43 9.66
CA MET A 267 -3.23 -16.32 11.11
C MET A 267 -2.70 -17.58 11.80
N GLN A 268 -1.93 -17.44 12.88
CA GLN A 268 -1.49 -18.59 13.68
C GLN A 268 -2.72 -19.20 14.40
N GLU A 269 -2.74 -20.53 14.57
CA GLU A 269 -3.92 -21.31 14.99
C GLU A 269 -4.46 -21.02 16.41
N SER A 270 -3.89 -20.06 17.14
CA SER A 270 -4.23 -19.70 18.52
C SER A 270 -5.36 -18.68 18.69
N ASP A 271 -5.61 -17.83 17.69
CA ASP A 271 -6.29 -16.55 17.92
C ASP A 271 -7.81 -16.60 17.68
N SER A 272 -8.52 -17.24 18.61
CA SER A 272 -9.99 -17.27 18.78
C SER A 272 -10.83 -17.89 17.64
N PRO A 273 -11.70 -18.89 17.93
CA PRO A 273 -12.57 -19.53 16.92
C PRO A 273 -13.80 -18.70 16.52
N THR A 274 -13.74 -17.37 16.67
CA THR A 274 -14.85 -16.42 16.47
C THR A 274 -14.56 -15.34 15.44
N ASP A 275 -13.37 -15.32 14.84
CA ASP A 275 -13.00 -14.33 13.83
C ASP A 275 -13.31 -14.85 12.41
N ASP A 276 -14.03 -14.06 11.60
CA ASP A 276 -14.31 -14.38 10.19
C ASP A 276 -13.06 -14.16 9.32
N LEU A 277 -12.07 -13.40 9.82
CA LEU A 277 -10.81 -13.13 9.13
C LEU A 277 -9.76 -14.21 9.44
N THR A 278 -9.50 -15.05 8.44
CA THR A 278 -8.47 -16.10 8.47
C THR A 278 -7.04 -15.57 8.19
N PHE A 279 -6.82 -14.25 8.21
CA PHE A 279 -5.55 -13.63 7.82
C PHE A 279 -5.23 -12.40 8.67
N ASP A 280 -3.95 -12.23 9.00
CA ASP A 280 -3.43 -11.01 9.61
C ASP A 280 -2.97 -9.99 8.56
N PRO A 281 -3.55 -8.78 8.55
CA PRO A 281 -3.18 -7.72 7.63
C PRO A 281 -1.97 -6.94 8.16
N ILE A 282 -0.84 -7.02 7.46
CA ILE A 282 0.41 -6.36 7.86
C ILE A 282 0.88 -5.35 6.80
N TYR A 283 1.55 -4.28 7.25
CA TYR A 283 2.12 -3.26 6.37
C TYR A 283 3.40 -3.72 5.70
N ALA A 284 3.59 -3.30 4.45
CA ALA A 284 4.77 -3.57 3.62
C ALA A 284 5.08 -2.38 2.70
N ASP A 285 6.24 -2.42 2.03
CA ASP A 285 6.75 -1.34 1.17
C ASP A 285 6.95 -0.01 1.91
N PHE A 286 8.00 0.04 2.74
CA PHE A 286 8.39 1.22 3.51
C PHE A 286 9.25 2.21 2.69
N SER A 287 9.20 2.16 1.35
CA SER A 287 9.96 3.06 0.46
C SER A 287 9.69 4.54 0.73
N SER A 288 8.44 4.89 1.03
CA SER A 288 8.00 6.26 1.31
C SER A 288 8.05 6.63 2.79
N ALA A 289 8.48 5.70 3.66
CA ALA A 289 8.32 5.82 5.09
C ALA A 289 9.38 6.73 5.72
N GLN A 290 9.00 7.37 6.82
CA GLN A 290 9.84 8.32 7.54
C GLN A 290 9.75 8.13 9.04
N LEU A 291 10.90 8.24 9.71
CA LEU A 291 11.00 8.26 11.16
C LEU A 291 10.82 9.69 11.67
N LEU A 292 9.83 9.93 12.53
CA LEU A 292 9.52 11.27 13.08
C LEU A 292 10.61 11.82 14.02
N ILE A 293 11.56 10.99 14.43
CA ILE A 293 12.68 11.32 15.32
C ILE A 293 13.98 11.59 14.51
N ALA A 294 13.96 11.39 13.19
CA ALA A 294 15.14 11.68 12.35
C ALA A 294 15.31 13.19 12.12
N ASP A 295 16.53 13.70 12.29
CA ASP A 295 16.84 15.13 12.13
C ASP A 295 16.64 15.63 10.68
N GLU A 296 16.75 14.74 9.69
CA GLU A 296 16.62 15.06 8.26
C GLU A 296 15.63 14.09 7.58
N PRO A 297 14.60 14.61 6.87
CA PRO A 297 13.65 13.76 6.14
C PRO A 297 14.32 13.12 4.93
N THR A 298 13.86 11.93 4.52
CA THR A 298 14.36 11.32 3.28
C THR A 298 13.77 12.04 2.07
N PRO A 299 14.62 12.64 1.22
CA PRO A 299 14.13 13.49 0.14
C PRO A 299 13.45 12.68 -0.97
N ASN A 300 12.52 13.32 -1.67
CA ASN A 300 11.78 12.77 -2.81
C ASN A 300 10.89 11.54 -2.51
N THR A 301 10.61 11.23 -1.25
CA THR A 301 9.65 10.16 -0.87
C THR A 301 8.26 10.37 -1.48
N LEU A 302 7.84 11.61 -1.72
CA LEU A 302 6.58 11.95 -2.40
C LEU A 302 6.63 11.91 -3.94
N SER A 303 7.77 11.65 -4.58
CA SER A 303 7.87 11.76 -6.06
C SER A 303 7.20 10.61 -6.82
N ALA A 304 6.67 9.61 -6.12
CA ALA A 304 6.01 8.42 -6.69
C ALA A 304 4.71 8.03 -5.96
N VAL A 305 3.96 9.02 -5.45
CA VAL A 305 2.72 8.80 -4.68
C VAL A 305 1.59 8.14 -5.48
N THR A 306 0.85 7.25 -4.81
CA THR A 306 -0.39 6.63 -5.34
C THR A 306 -1.58 7.58 -5.19
N ARG A 307 -1.73 8.51 -6.12
CA ARG A 307 -2.64 9.67 -6.04
C ARG A 307 -4.07 9.36 -5.59
N GLU A 308 -4.63 8.20 -5.95
CA GLU A 308 -5.98 7.80 -5.58
C GLU A 308 -6.20 7.65 -4.06
N TYR A 309 -5.13 7.29 -3.33
CA TYR A 309 -5.13 7.07 -1.87
C TYR A 309 -4.45 8.22 -1.12
N THR A 310 -3.58 8.98 -1.79
CA THR A 310 -2.83 10.10 -1.20
C THR A 310 -3.74 11.21 -0.67
N ALA A 311 -3.46 11.69 0.54
CA ALA A 311 -4.19 12.78 1.16
C ALA A 311 -4.13 14.08 0.34
N PRO A 312 -5.24 14.84 0.23
CA PRO A 312 -5.37 15.97 -0.70
C PRO A 312 -4.36 17.10 -0.43
N GLU A 313 -3.93 17.28 0.82
CA GLU A 313 -2.88 18.25 1.16
C GLU A 313 -1.51 17.92 0.54
N LEU A 314 -1.18 16.64 0.35
CA LEU A 314 0.07 16.20 -0.28
C LEU A 314 0.05 16.29 -1.81
N LEU A 315 -1.14 16.40 -2.42
CA LEU A 315 -1.31 16.52 -3.87
C LEU A 315 -1.14 17.96 -4.41
N LYS A 316 -0.88 18.93 -3.52
CA LYS A 316 -0.60 20.33 -3.89
C LYS A 316 0.70 20.42 -4.70
N SER A 317 0.70 21.21 -5.78
CA SER A 317 1.88 21.37 -6.66
C SER A 317 3.11 21.94 -5.97
N SER A 318 2.95 22.70 -4.87
CA SER A 318 4.08 23.15 -4.05
C SER A 318 4.74 21.98 -3.30
N VAL A 319 3.93 21.14 -2.67
CA VAL A 319 4.37 19.97 -1.88
C VAL A 319 5.01 18.91 -2.79
N LEU A 320 4.38 18.60 -3.93
CA LEU A 320 4.92 17.63 -4.91
C LEU A 320 6.22 18.07 -5.62
N ARG A 321 6.60 19.35 -5.54
CA ARG A 321 7.84 19.88 -6.12
C ARG A 321 8.93 20.13 -5.09
N ASP A 322 8.58 20.12 -3.80
CA ASP A 322 9.52 20.27 -2.71
C ASP A 322 10.12 18.91 -2.38
N PRO A 323 11.44 18.70 -2.56
CA PRO A 323 12.08 17.43 -2.23
C PRO A 323 12.07 17.14 -0.73
N THR A 324 11.90 18.15 0.13
CA THR A 324 11.84 18.01 1.60
C THR A 324 10.44 17.77 2.14
N SER A 325 9.40 17.87 1.29
CA SER A 325 8.02 17.63 1.70
C SER A 325 7.77 16.14 1.96
N THR A 326 7.00 15.86 3.02
CA THR A 326 6.87 14.51 3.61
C THR A 326 5.42 14.14 3.85
N ALA A 327 5.17 12.85 4.03
CA ALA A 327 3.90 12.38 4.56
C ALA A 327 3.82 12.65 6.08
N THR A 328 2.60 12.80 6.58
CA THR A 328 2.29 12.98 8.00
C THR A 328 1.42 11.84 8.54
N THR A 329 1.36 11.67 9.86
CA THR A 329 0.43 10.72 10.51
C THR A 329 -1.02 10.94 10.10
N ALA A 330 -1.44 12.21 9.98
CA ALA A 330 -2.76 12.56 9.46
C ALA A 330 -2.97 12.09 8.00
N SER A 331 -1.94 12.17 7.14
CA SER A 331 -2.05 11.72 5.74
C SER A 331 -2.12 10.20 5.61
N ASP A 332 -1.46 9.46 6.50
CA ASP A 332 -1.61 8.01 6.63
C ASP A 332 -3.03 7.61 7.03
N VAL A 333 -3.65 8.30 8.00
CA VAL A 333 -5.04 8.06 8.41
C VAL A 333 -6.01 8.20 7.22
N PHE A 334 -5.85 9.26 6.42
CA PHE A 334 -6.64 9.42 5.20
C PHE A 334 -6.41 8.26 4.21
N SER A 335 -5.16 7.90 3.99
CA SER A 335 -4.77 6.85 3.03
C SER A 335 -5.31 5.46 3.44
N LEU A 336 -5.30 5.16 4.75
CA LEU A 336 -5.95 3.97 5.30
C LEU A 336 -7.47 4.05 5.19
N ALA A 337 -8.10 5.22 5.40
CA ALA A 337 -9.55 5.37 5.28
C ALA A 337 -10.03 5.11 3.84
N VAL A 338 -9.30 5.61 2.83
CA VAL A 338 -9.57 5.29 1.41
C VAL A 338 -9.32 3.80 1.13
N THR A 339 -8.28 3.20 1.72
CA THR A 339 -8.00 1.76 1.63
C THR A 339 -9.17 0.91 2.16
N LEU A 340 -9.73 1.27 3.32
CA LEU A 340 -10.88 0.59 3.92
C LEU A 340 -12.18 0.83 3.13
N LEU A 341 -12.36 2.01 2.53
CA LEU A 341 -13.46 2.30 1.62
C LEU A 341 -13.42 1.38 0.38
N VAL A 342 -12.23 1.17 -0.19
CA VAL A 342 -12.01 0.25 -1.30
C VAL A 342 -12.23 -1.20 -0.89
N ALA A 343 -11.92 -1.58 0.36
CA ALA A 343 -12.28 -2.88 0.92
C ALA A 343 -13.80 -3.06 1.13
N ALA A 344 -14.55 -1.97 1.36
CA ALA A 344 -16.01 -2.01 1.40
C ALA A 344 -16.62 -2.15 0.00
N THR A 345 -16.13 -1.39 -0.99
CA THR A 345 -16.80 -1.29 -2.29
C THR A 345 -16.27 -2.22 -3.37
N GLY A 346 -15.04 -2.70 -3.25
CA GLY A 346 -14.35 -3.46 -4.31
C GLY A 346 -13.81 -2.59 -5.45
N GLN A 347 -14.01 -1.28 -5.40
CA GLN A 347 -13.61 -0.35 -6.46
C GLN A 347 -12.16 0.11 -6.26
N LEU A 348 -11.20 -0.68 -6.73
CA LEU A 348 -9.76 -0.32 -6.70
C LEU A 348 -9.44 1.02 -7.40
N LEU A 349 -10.30 1.43 -8.34
CA LEU A 349 -10.33 2.79 -8.90
C LEU A 349 -11.32 3.64 -8.10
N VAL A 350 -10.82 4.26 -7.04
CA VAL A 350 -11.58 5.08 -6.07
C VAL A 350 -12.46 6.14 -6.73
N TYR A 351 -11.91 6.82 -7.74
CA TYR A 351 -12.58 7.89 -8.48
C TYR A 351 -12.96 7.38 -9.88
N PRO A 352 -14.16 7.70 -10.41
CA PRO A 352 -14.57 7.36 -11.76
C PRO A 352 -13.92 8.27 -12.83
N GLY A 353 -13.98 7.84 -14.10
CA GLY A 353 -13.63 8.66 -15.26
C GLY A 353 -12.17 8.59 -15.72
N SER A 354 -11.79 9.53 -16.58
CA SER A 354 -10.46 9.61 -17.19
C SER A 354 -9.36 9.86 -16.15
N VAL A 355 -8.10 9.52 -16.48
CA VAL A 355 -6.95 9.74 -15.59
C VAL A 355 -6.89 11.19 -15.06
N PHE A 356 -7.17 12.18 -15.91
CA PHE A 356 -7.18 13.59 -15.52
C PHE A 356 -8.32 13.92 -14.55
N GLN A 357 -9.54 13.43 -14.80
CA GLN A 357 -10.67 13.60 -13.88
C GLN A 357 -10.37 12.96 -12.51
N ARG A 358 -9.85 11.72 -12.49
CA ARG A 358 -9.47 11.02 -11.26
C ARG A 358 -8.41 11.77 -10.47
N GLN A 359 -7.42 12.37 -11.14
CA GLN A 359 -6.41 13.22 -10.49
C GLN A 359 -7.00 14.51 -9.91
N LEU A 360 -7.97 15.14 -10.58
CA LEU A 360 -8.68 16.30 -10.03
C LEU A 360 -9.58 15.93 -8.83
N MET A 361 -10.31 14.81 -8.91
CA MET A 361 -11.13 14.33 -7.80
C MET A 361 -10.29 13.94 -6.59
N ALA A 362 -9.09 13.40 -6.79
CA ALA A 362 -8.13 13.13 -5.71
C ALA A 362 -7.67 14.40 -4.98
N THR A 363 -7.51 15.54 -5.66
CA THR A 363 -7.23 16.81 -4.96
C THR A 363 -8.43 17.30 -4.13
N GLN A 364 -9.63 16.76 -4.39
CA GLN A 364 -10.85 16.93 -3.59
C GLN A 364 -11.17 15.71 -2.72
N GLY A 365 -10.17 14.87 -2.41
CA GLY A 365 -10.36 13.55 -1.79
C GLY A 365 -11.13 13.51 -0.47
N TRP A 366 -11.32 14.65 0.21
CA TRP A 366 -12.25 14.73 1.35
C TRP A 366 -13.74 14.49 0.98
N MET A 367 -14.07 14.53 -0.32
CA MET A 367 -15.40 14.21 -0.87
C MET A 367 -15.52 12.75 -1.33
N VAL A 368 -14.53 11.89 -1.04
CA VAL A 368 -14.46 10.51 -1.57
C VAL A 368 -15.70 9.67 -1.25
N LEU A 369 -16.31 9.85 -0.07
CA LEU A 369 -17.53 9.14 0.31
C LEU A 369 -18.73 9.50 -0.60
N ASP A 370 -18.88 10.77 -0.97
CA ASP A 370 -19.92 11.19 -1.92
C ASP A 370 -19.59 10.76 -3.35
N HIS A 371 -18.32 10.76 -3.76
CA HIS A 371 -17.93 10.23 -5.08
C HIS A 371 -18.24 8.74 -5.23
N VAL A 372 -17.89 7.93 -4.23
CA VAL A 372 -18.15 6.48 -4.23
C VAL A 372 -19.66 6.17 -4.12
N ARG A 373 -20.40 6.93 -3.31
CA ARG A 373 -21.86 6.81 -3.16
C ARG A 373 -22.64 7.06 -4.45
N ASN A 374 -22.14 7.94 -5.31
CA ASN A 374 -22.71 8.20 -6.64
C ASN A 374 -22.23 7.20 -7.72
N GLY A 375 -21.39 6.21 -7.36
CA GLY A 375 -20.89 5.16 -8.25
C GLY A 375 -21.64 3.82 -8.10
N GLU A 376 -21.26 2.85 -8.94
CA GLU A 376 -21.93 1.55 -9.07
C GLU A 376 -22.04 0.73 -7.77
N GLN A 377 -21.10 0.90 -6.84
CA GLN A 377 -21.07 0.16 -5.56
C GLN A 377 -21.51 1.04 -4.37
N GLY A 378 -22.16 2.18 -4.63
CA GLY A 378 -22.58 3.14 -3.62
C GLY A 378 -23.57 2.59 -2.58
N SER A 379 -24.30 1.52 -2.88
CA SER A 379 -25.18 0.82 -1.92
C SER A 379 -24.42 0.24 -0.73
N ARG A 380 -23.13 -0.09 -0.89
CA ARG A 380 -22.25 -0.60 0.18
C ARG A 380 -21.76 0.52 1.13
N VAL A 381 -22.09 1.78 0.84
CA VAL A 381 -21.76 2.95 1.68
C VAL A 381 -23.01 3.81 1.93
N PRO A 382 -24.08 3.22 2.51
CA PRO A 382 -25.34 3.93 2.75
C PRO A 382 -25.15 5.03 3.80
N ARG A 383 -25.97 6.09 3.71
CA ARG A 383 -25.92 7.19 4.69
C ARG A 383 -26.22 6.66 6.11
N MET A 384 -25.44 7.11 7.09
CA MET A 384 -25.43 6.67 8.49
C MET A 384 -25.10 5.19 8.70
N GLY A 385 -24.64 4.49 7.65
CA GLY A 385 -24.18 3.11 7.70
C GLY A 385 -22.85 2.95 8.43
N VAL A 386 -22.51 1.71 8.81
CA VAL A 386 -21.28 1.40 9.56
C VAL A 386 -20.03 1.91 8.84
N VAL A 387 -19.93 1.66 7.52
CA VAL A 387 -18.78 2.11 6.70
C VAL A 387 -18.64 3.63 6.70
N GLU A 388 -19.74 4.40 6.53
CA GLU A 388 -19.65 5.87 6.57
C GLU A 388 -19.18 6.36 7.95
N ARG A 389 -19.84 5.93 9.03
CA ARG A 389 -19.53 6.42 10.39
C ARG A 389 -18.11 6.10 10.84
N VAL A 390 -17.51 5.01 10.35
CA VAL A 390 -16.10 4.69 10.61
C VAL A 390 -15.17 5.59 9.81
N LEU A 391 -15.51 5.96 8.57
CA LEU A 391 -14.59 6.65 7.66
C LEU A 391 -14.75 8.18 7.65
N GLU A 392 -15.92 8.72 7.97
CA GLU A 392 -16.28 10.13 7.74
C GLU A 392 -15.32 11.14 8.38
N ARG A 393 -14.81 10.88 9.59
CA ARG A 393 -13.83 11.74 10.28
C ARG A 393 -12.38 11.51 9.83
N ALA A 394 -12.08 10.36 9.22
CA ALA A 394 -10.75 9.99 8.75
C ALA A 394 -10.46 10.49 7.32
N VAL A 395 -11.49 10.66 6.49
CA VAL A 395 -11.35 11.21 5.13
C VAL A 395 -11.35 12.75 5.08
N LEU A 396 -11.58 13.46 6.19
CA LEU A 396 -11.58 14.94 6.19
C LEU A 396 -10.24 15.53 5.72
N LYS A 397 -10.19 16.82 5.38
CA LYS A 397 -8.91 17.51 5.22
C LYS A 397 -8.20 17.63 6.57
N ALA A 398 -6.86 17.73 6.55
CA ALA A 398 -6.06 17.94 7.75
C ALA A 398 -6.49 19.20 8.54
N ASP A 399 -6.82 20.30 7.86
CA ASP A 399 -7.31 21.55 8.43
C ASP A 399 -8.79 21.53 8.85
N MET A 400 -9.52 20.43 8.59
CA MET A 400 -10.93 20.25 8.95
C MET A 400 -11.13 19.31 10.15
N GLY A 401 -10.10 19.08 10.96
CA GLY A 401 -10.19 18.22 12.14
C GLY A 401 -10.24 16.73 11.80
N ARG A 402 -9.42 16.29 10.84
CA ARG A 402 -9.19 14.86 10.57
C ARG A 402 -8.77 14.15 11.86
N ILE A 403 -9.44 13.04 12.16
CA ILE A 403 -9.21 12.24 13.37
C ILE A 403 -7.79 11.64 13.42
N GLY A 404 -7.24 11.47 14.62
CA GLY A 404 -5.99 10.73 14.83
C GLY A 404 -6.22 9.22 14.90
N ALA A 405 -5.20 8.40 14.60
CA ALA A 405 -5.33 6.94 14.56
C ALA A 405 -5.88 6.32 15.87
N ARG A 406 -5.52 6.86 17.04
CA ARG A 406 -5.97 6.33 18.34
C ARG A 406 -7.46 6.61 18.59
N GLU A 407 -7.90 7.86 18.43
CA GLU A 407 -9.32 8.24 18.54
C GLU A 407 -10.18 7.49 17.49
N TRP A 408 -9.60 7.21 16.32
CA TRP A 408 -10.26 6.41 15.28
C TRP A 408 -10.43 4.93 15.67
N LEU A 409 -9.45 4.35 16.36
CA LEU A 409 -9.57 2.99 16.89
C LEU A 409 -10.70 2.89 17.92
N ASP A 410 -10.80 3.88 18.82
CA ASP A 410 -11.86 3.93 19.84
C ASP A 410 -13.27 3.97 19.18
N ILE A 411 -13.42 4.66 18.04
CA ILE A 411 -14.65 4.64 17.24
C ILE A 411 -14.95 3.21 16.71
N VAL A 412 -13.97 2.52 16.13
CA VAL A 412 -14.16 1.17 15.57
C VAL A 412 -14.49 0.15 16.67
N GLU A 413 -13.77 0.20 17.80
CA GLU A 413 -14.07 -0.61 18.98
C GLU A 413 -15.51 -0.39 19.49
N SER A 414 -15.98 0.87 19.51
CA SER A 414 -17.34 1.20 19.95
C SER A 414 -18.42 0.62 19.04
N MET A 415 -18.15 0.47 17.73
CA MET A 415 -19.09 -0.15 16.80
C MET A 415 -19.04 -1.68 16.86
N GLY A 416 -17.86 -2.28 17.04
CA GLY A 416 -17.70 -3.72 17.20
C GLY A 416 -18.39 -4.27 18.46
N LYS A 417 -18.42 -3.49 19.54
CA LYS A 417 -19.12 -3.83 20.80
C LYS A 417 -20.66 -3.68 20.71
N GLY A 418 -21.17 -3.18 19.58
CA GLY A 418 -22.59 -2.93 19.33
C GLY A 418 -23.10 -1.64 19.96
N GLN A 419 -24.00 -0.93 19.28
CA GLN A 419 -24.74 0.16 19.92
C GLN A 419 -25.57 -0.41 21.08
N PRO A 420 -25.62 0.26 22.25
CA PRO A 420 -26.58 -0.09 23.27
C PRO A 420 -27.98 0.03 22.65
N ARG A 421 -28.73 -1.08 22.63
CA ARG A 421 -30.14 -1.06 22.23
C ARG A 421 -30.84 -0.08 23.18
N LYS A 422 -31.28 1.06 22.64
CA LYS A 422 -32.16 1.98 23.39
C LYS A 422 -33.38 1.16 23.83
N SER A 423 -33.55 1.11 25.15
CA SER A 423 -34.62 0.38 25.84
C SER A 423 -35.97 1.04 25.61
#